data_AF-A0A0K2TCH4-F1
#
_entry.id   AF-A0A0K2TCH4-F1
#
_cell.length_a   1.000
_cell.length_b   1.000
_cell.length_c   1.000
_cell.angle_alpha   90.00
_cell.angle_beta   90.00
_cell.angle_gamma   90.00
#
_symmetry.space_group_name_H-M   'P 1'
#
loop_
_entity.id
_entity.type
_entity.pdbx_description
1 polymer ?
#
loop_
_entity_poly.entity_id
_entity_poly.type
_entity_poly.pdbx_seq_one_letter_code
_entity_poly.pdbx_strand_id
1 'polypeptide(L)'
;ATIFAYLDATTVLSRAMAELGIYPAVDPLDSSSRIMDPNVIGAEHYQIARNIQNILQDYKSLQDIIAILGMDELFEEDKLTDARARKIQRFLSQPFQVAEVFTGHVGKLVSMEETISGVQEILSGK
;
A
#
# COMPACT_ATOMS: atom_id res chain seq x y z
N ALA A 1 4.08 16.35 -20.22
CA ALA A 1 4.34 16.46 -18.77
C ALA A 1 4.04 17.88 -18.28
N THR A 2 2.77 18.32 -18.33
CA THR A 2 2.38 19.72 -18.04
C THR A 2 1.30 19.86 -16.97
N ILE A 3 0.57 18.79 -16.65
CA ILE A 3 -0.56 18.81 -15.70
C ILE A 3 -0.08 18.53 -14.27
N PHE A 4 0.91 17.66 -14.09
CA PHE A 4 1.41 17.24 -12.76
C PHE A 4 1.95 18.39 -11.91
N ALA A 5 2.50 19.44 -12.52
CA ALA A 5 3.03 20.60 -11.80
C ALA A 5 1.94 21.42 -11.07
N TYR A 6 0.68 21.25 -11.47
CA TYR A 6 -0.47 21.96 -10.88
C TYR A 6 -1.27 21.10 -9.89
N LEU A 7 -0.90 19.83 -9.70
CA LEU A 7 -1.61 18.92 -8.82
C LEU A 7 -0.92 18.86 -7.46
N ASP A 8 -1.68 19.07 -6.39
CA ASP A 8 -1.17 18.95 -5.01
C ASP A 8 -1.13 17.50 -4.52
N ALA A 9 -1.90 16.62 -5.14
CA ALA A 9 -1.84 15.18 -4.95
C ALA A 9 -2.08 14.46 -6.26
N THR A 10 -1.37 13.35 -6.45
CA THR A 10 -1.46 12.50 -7.63
C THR A 10 -1.74 11.08 -7.17
N THR A 11 -2.89 10.55 -7.55
CA THR A 11 -3.25 9.15 -7.30
C THR A 11 -3.15 8.39 -8.61
N VAL A 12 -2.18 7.49 -8.69
CA VAL A 12 -1.90 6.68 -9.88
C VAL A 12 -2.61 5.35 -9.74
N LEU A 13 -3.36 4.95 -10.77
CA LEU A 13 -4.00 3.64 -10.83
C LEU A 13 -3.18 2.70 -11.72
N SER A 14 -2.88 1.50 -11.21
CA SER A 14 -2.05 0.51 -11.89
C SER A 14 -2.87 -0.70 -12.31
N ARG A 15 -2.70 -1.12 -13.57
CA ARG A 15 -3.31 -2.35 -14.08
C ARG A 15 -2.83 -3.59 -13.32
N ALA A 16 -1.54 -3.64 -12.97
CA ALA A 16 -0.97 -4.78 -12.25
C ALA A 16 -1.64 -4.99 -10.88
N MET A 17 -2.00 -3.91 -10.18
CA MET A 17 -2.75 -4.00 -8.92
C MET A 17 -4.16 -4.56 -9.13
N ALA A 18 -4.85 -4.12 -10.19
CA ALA A 18 -6.19 -4.62 -10.53
C ALA A 18 -6.17 -6.11 -10.92
N GLU A 19 -5.14 -6.57 -11.63
CA GLU A 19 -4.95 -7.99 -12.00
C GLU A 19 -4.73 -8.89 -10.78
N LEU A 20 -4.17 -8.35 -9.70
CA LEU A 20 -4.05 -9.02 -8.40
C LEU A 20 -5.36 -9.00 -7.58
N GLY A 21 -6.43 -8.38 -8.10
CA GLY A 21 -7.71 -8.24 -7.41
C GLY A 21 -7.70 -7.18 -6.30
N ILE A 22 -6.71 -6.29 -6.27
CA ILE A 22 -6.61 -5.21 -5.28
C ILE A 22 -7.43 -4.02 -5.76
N TYR A 23 -8.51 -3.71 -5.04
CA TYR A 23 -9.38 -2.57 -5.30
C TYR A 23 -9.48 -1.66 -4.07
N PRO A 24 -9.25 -0.34 -4.20
CA PRO A 24 -8.92 0.37 -5.44
C PRO A 24 -7.49 0.06 -5.93
N ALA A 25 -7.30 0.05 -7.25
CA ALA A 25 -6.03 -0.32 -7.88
C ALA A 25 -4.98 0.81 -7.82
N VAL A 26 -4.85 1.47 -6.67
CA VAL A 26 -3.92 2.58 -6.44
C VAL A 26 -2.51 2.02 -6.29
N ASP A 27 -1.56 2.62 -7.00
CA ASP A 27 -0.14 2.33 -6.79
C ASP A 27 0.41 3.20 -5.64
N PRO A 28 0.82 2.61 -4.50
CA PRO A 28 1.28 3.36 -3.34
C PRO A 28 2.70 3.94 -3.48
N LEU A 29 3.48 3.48 -4.46
CA LEU A 29 4.84 3.96 -4.72
C LEU A 29 4.84 5.09 -5.75
N ASP A 30 3.97 5.00 -6.77
CA ASP A 30 3.85 6.03 -7.81
C ASP A 30 2.88 7.17 -7.44
N SER A 31 2.04 6.97 -6.42
CA SER A 31 1.15 8.02 -5.89
C SER A 31 1.89 8.96 -4.93
N SER A 32 1.58 10.24 -4.97
CA SER A 32 2.28 11.26 -4.18
C SER A 32 1.33 12.37 -3.72
N SER A 33 1.71 13.07 -2.65
CA SER A 33 1.00 14.24 -2.16
C SER A 33 1.96 15.25 -1.54
N ARG A 34 1.74 16.54 -1.79
CA ARG A 34 2.53 17.64 -1.22
C ARG A 34 2.40 17.75 0.29
N ILE A 35 1.24 17.38 0.84
CA ILE A 35 0.96 17.47 2.28
C ILE A 35 1.50 16.27 3.06
N MET A 36 2.19 15.33 2.40
CA MET A 36 2.93 14.25 3.05
C MET A 36 4.20 14.80 3.70
N ASP A 37 4.02 15.66 4.70
CA ASP A 37 5.04 16.37 5.46
C ASP A 37 4.70 16.27 6.96
N PRO A 38 5.66 15.87 7.82
CA PRO A 38 5.40 15.68 9.25
C PRO A 38 4.92 16.94 9.98
N ASN A 39 5.19 18.14 9.44
CA ASN A 39 4.70 19.40 10.00
C ASN A 39 3.23 19.67 9.70
N VAL A 40 2.64 18.97 8.72
CA VAL A 40 1.23 19.13 8.33
C VAL A 40 0.38 17.98 8.86
N ILE A 41 0.81 16.73 8.66
CA ILE A 41 0.03 15.53 9.02
C ILE A 41 0.44 14.92 10.36
N GLY A 42 1.45 15.47 11.02
CA GLY A 42 2.03 14.92 12.24
C GLY A 42 3.09 13.85 11.97
N ALA A 43 3.99 13.66 12.94
CA ALA A 43 5.11 12.75 12.81
C ALA A 43 4.68 11.28 12.70
N GLU A 44 3.66 10.87 13.45
CA GLU A 44 3.21 9.47 13.50
C GLU A 44 2.68 9.00 12.14
N HIS A 45 1.72 9.73 11.56
CA HIS A 45 1.17 9.44 10.24
C HIS A 45 2.27 9.43 9.18
N TYR A 46 3.16 10.42 9.19
CA TYR A 46 4.28 10.49 8.25
C TYR A 46 5.20 9.27 8.35
N GLN A 47 5.61 8.88 9.56
CA GLN A 47 6.51 7.74 9.77
C GLN A 47 5.87 6.42 9.34
N ILE A 48 4.59 6.20 9.67
CA ILE A 48 3.86 5.00 9.27
C ILE A 48 3.76 4.91 7.75
N ALA A 49 3.40 6.01 7.07
CA ALA A 49 3.34 6.05 5.61
C ALA A 49 4.70 5.77 4.96
N ARG A 50 5.80 6.35 5.48
CA ARG A 50 7.16 6.10 4.98
C ARG A 50 7.61 4.66 5.19
N ASN A 51 7.29 4.07 6.34
CA ASN A 51 7.61 2.68 6.61
C ASN A 51 6.88 1.71 5.67
N ILE A 52 5.60 1.97 5.38
CA ILE A 52 4.87 1.20 4.35
C ILE A 52 5.57 1.30 2.99
N GLN A 53 5.91 2.52 2.56
CA GLN A 53 6.55 2.74 1.26
C GLN A 53 7.88 1.99 1.17
N ASN A 54 8.69 2.02 2.23
CA ASN A 54 9.96 1.29 2.28
C ASN A 54 9.74 -0.22 2.13
N ILE A 55 8.83 -0.82 2.92
CA ILE A 55 8.55 -2.26 2.84
C ILE A 55 8.03 -2.66 1.45
N LEU A 56 7.17 -1.85 0.84
CA LEU A 56 6.65 -2.12 -0.50
C LEU A 56 7.73 -1.97 -1.58
N GLN A 57 8.68 -1.05 -1.39
CA GLN A 57 9.82 -0.87 -2.27
C GLN A 57 10.79 -2.05 -2.18
N ASP A 58 11.10 -2.50 -0.96
CA ASP A 58 11.93 -3.69 -0.71
C ASP A 58 11.28 -4.94 -1.31
N TYR A 59 9.97 -5.10 -1.11
CA TYR A 59 9.20 -6.19 -1.70
C TYR A 59 9.26 -6.19 -3.23
N LYS A 60 9.16 -5.02 -3.88
CA LYS A 60 9.28 -4.92 -5.35
C LYS A 60 10.66 -5.39 -5.82
N SER A 61 11.73 -5.05 -5.10
CA SER A 61 13.08 -5.56 -5.39
C SER A 61 13.22 -7.06 -5.16
N LEU A 62 12.54 -7.60 -4.14
CA LEU A 62 12.50 -9.04 -3.88
C LEU A 62 11.70 -9.82 -4.94
N GLN A 63 10.64 -9.24 -5.52
CA GLN A 63 9.83 -9.91 -6.54
C GLN A 63 10.65 -10.33 -7.77
N ASP A 64 11.58 -9.49 -8.22
CA ASP A 64 12.45 -9.81 -9.36
C ASP A 64 13.38 -11.00 -9.04
N ILE A 65 13.86 -11.07 -7.80
CA ILE A 65 14.69 -12.19 -7.31
C ILE A 65 13.84 -13.47 -7.19
N ILE A 66 12.65 -13.38 -6.59
CA ILE A 66 11.70 -14.49 -6.43
C ILE A 66 11.30 -15.08 -7.78
N ALA A 67 11.11 -14.24 -8.80
CA ALA A 67 10.75 -14.69 -10.14
C ALA A 67 11.86 -15.55 -10.82
N ILE A 68 13.12 -15.39 -10.42
CA ILE A 68 14.27 -16.10 -10.98
C ILE A 68 14.65 -17.31 -10.12
N LEU A 69 14.85 -17.10 -8.81
CA LEU A 69 15.38 -18.12 -7.89
C LEU A 69 14.28 -18.96 -7.23
N GLY A 70 13.06 -18.42 -7.10
CA GLY A 70 12.02 -19.01 -6.27
C GLY A 70 12.09 -18.56 -4.80
N MET A 71 11.01 -18.80 -4.07
CA MET A 71 10.82 -18.27 -2.71
C MET A 71 11.62 -19.01 -1.64
N ASP A 72 12.01 -20.25 -1.90
CA ASP A 72 12.73 -21.10 -0.93
C ASP A 72 14.19 -20.66 -0.72
N GLU A 73 14.77 -19.97 -1.71
CA GLU A 73 16.16 -19.49 -1.75
C GLU A 73 16.37 -18.17 -0.99
N LEU A 74 15.30 -17.54 -0.50
CA LEU A 74 15.37 -16.30 0.26
C LEU A 74 15.82 -16.53 1.70
N PHE A 75 16.50 -15.54 2.28
CA PHE A 75 16.76 -15.51 3.71
C PHE A 75 15.44 -15.38 4.49
N GLU A 76 15.41 -15.90 5.72
CA GLU A 76 14.19 -15.87 6.56
C GLU A 76 13.69 -14.44 6.83
N GLU A 77 14.60 -13.46 6.89
CA GLU A 77 14.26 -12.04 7.04
C GLU A 77 13.52 -11.49 5.80
N ASP A 78 13.95 -11.88 4.60
CA ASP A 78 13.31 -11.47 3.34
C ASP A 78 11.95 -12.12 3.16
N LYS A 79 11.81 -13.40 3.56
CA LYS A 79 10.52 -14.11 3.61
C LYS A 79 9.54 -13.38 4.54
N LEU A 80 10.03 -12.86 5.66
CA LEU A 80 9.22 -12.10 6.61
C LEU A 80 8.81 -10.73 6.03
N THR A 81 9.72 -10.04 5.35
CA THR A 81 9.43 -8.78 4.63
C THR A 81 8.38 -8.98 3.55
N ASP A 82 8.52 -10.02 2.73
CA ASP A 82 7.55 -10.41 1.70
C ASP A 82 6.17 -10.76 2.30
N ALA A 83 6.13 -11.54 3.39
CA ALA A 83 4.88 -11.83 4.10
C ALA A 83 4.18 -10.57 4.62
N ARG A 84 4.94 -9.60 5.19
CA ARG A 84 4.39 -8.31 5.64
C ARG A 84 3.92 -7.46 4.46
N ALA A 85 4.71 -7.35 3.40
CA ALA A 85 4.37 -6.56 2.22
C ALA A 85 3.07 -7.05 1.57
N ARG A 86 2.89 -8.39 1.43
CA ARG A 86 1.63 -8.96 0.93
C ARG A 86 0.43 -8.65 1.83
N LYS A 87 0.60 -8.67 3.16
CA LYS A 87 -0.47 -8.26 4.09
C LYS A 87 -0.82 -6.78 3.91
N ILE A 88 0.17 -5.90 3.80
CA ILE A 88 -0.03 -4.46 3.57
C ILE A 88 -0.76 -4.23 2.24
N GLN A 89 -0.30 -4.84 1.14
CA GLN A 89 -0.94 -4.70 -0.18
C GLN A 89 -2.42 -5.09 -0.15
N ARG A 90 -2.76 -6.18 0.54
CA ARG A 90 -4.16 -6.59 0.72
C ARG A 90 -4.93 -5.67 1.66
N PHE A 91 -4.29 -5.15 2.71
CA PHE A 91 -4.90 -4.22 3.65
C PHE A 91 -5.27 -2.88 3.00
N LEU A 92 -4.53 -2.46 1.97
CA LEU A 92 -4.88 -1.28 1.16
C LEU A 92 -6.13 -1.48 0.28
N SER A 93 -6.66 -2.69 0.18
CA SER A 93 -7.93 -2.93 -0.51
C SER A 93 -9.13 -2.61 0.39
N GLN A 94 -10.17 -2.02 -0.20
CA GLN A 94 -11.36 -1.60 0.51
C GLN A 94 -12.61 -1.86 -0.35
N PRO A 95 -13.63 -2.54 0.19
CA PRO A 95 -14.90 -2.67 -0.50
C PRO A 95 -15.60 -1.31 -0.54
N PHE A 96 -15.93 -0.85 -1.74
CA PHE A 96 -16.64 0.40 -1.95
C PHE A 96 -18.15 0.18 -1.92
N GLN A 97 -18.87 1.10 -1.29
CA GLN A 97 -20.33 1.08 -1.22
C GLN A 97 -20.96 1.08 -2.63
N VAL A 98 -20.38 1.86 -3.56
CA VAL A 98 -20.83 1.88 -4.97
C VAL A 98 -20.55 0.59 -5.72
N ALA A 99 -19.64 -0.24 -5.22
CA ALA A 99 -19.25 -1.51 -5.82
C ALA A 99 -19.99 -2.72 -5.23
N GLU A 100 -20.88 -2.51 -4.25
CA GLU A 100 -21.69 -3.56 -3.63
C GLU A 100 -22.47 -4.38 -4.66
N VAL A 101 -23.06 -3.70 -5.65
CA VAL A 101 -23.87 -4.31 -6.70
C VAL A 101 -23.07 -5.26 -7.61
N PHE A 102 -21.74 -5.08 -7.69
CA PHE A 102 -20.86 -5.88 -8.55
C PHE A 102 -20.12 -6.97 -7.76
N THR A 103 -19.75 -6.67 -6.52
CA THR A 103 -18.90 -7.54 -5.70
C THR A 103 -19.69 -8.37 -4.69
N GLY A 104 -20.91 -7.97 -4.34
CA GLY A 104 -21.69 -8.56 -3.25
C GLY A 104 -21.14 -8.28 -1.85
N HIS A 105 -20.05 -7.51 -1.72
CA HIS A 105 -19.44 -7.17 -0.44
C HIS A 105 -19.93 -5.81 0.03
N VAL A 106 -20.43 -5.73 1.27
CA VAL A 106 -20.87 -4.47 1.89
C VAL A 106 -19.71 -3.50 1.97
N GLY A 107 -19.95 -2.27 1.50
CA GLY A 107 -19.00 -1.18 1.53
C GLY A 107 -18.63 -0.79 2.96
N LYS A 108 -17.36 -0.46 3.16
CA LYS A 108 -16.86 0.01 4.46
C LYS A 108 -16.31 1.41 4.31
N LEU A 109 -16.62 2.29 5.25
CA LEU A 109 -15.94 3.57 5.42
C LEU A 109 -15.01 3.43 6.62
N VAL A 110 -13.71 3.67 6.42
CA VAL A 110 -12.68 3.56 7.46
C VAL A 110 -12.22 4.96 7.84
N SER A 111 -12.16 5.25 9.13
CA SER A 111 -11.64 6.53 9.63
C SER A 111 -10.11 6.61 9.50
N MET A 112 -9.57 7.83 9.55
CA MET A 112 -8.12 8.04 9.49
C MET A 112 -7.40 7.38 10.69
N GLU A 113 -7.98 7.48 11.88
CA GLU A 113 -7.43 6.91 13.12
C GLU A 113 -7.35 5.37 13.05
N GLU A 114 -8.43 4.72 12.59
CA GLU A 114 -8.45 3.27 12.37
C GLU A 114 -7.44 2.83 11.30
N THR A 115 -7.27 3.64 10.24
CA THR A 115 -6.30 3.35 9.18
C THR A 115 -4.87 3.37 9.72
N ILE A 116 -4.51 4.40 10.48
CA ILE A 116 -3.19 4.56 11.08
C ILE A 116 -2.91 3.41 12.05
N SER A 117 -3.84 3.12 12.96
CA SER A 117 -3.72 2.04 13.94
C SER A 117 -3.60 0.67 13.27
N GLY A 118 -4.44 0.38 12.28
CA GLY A 118 -4.46 -0.93 11.61
C GLY A 118 -3.16 -1.22 10.85
N VAL A 119 -2.60 -0.20 10.18
CA VAL A 119 -1.28 -0.35 9.53
C VAL A 119 -0.17 -0.54 10.57
N GLN A 120 -0.20 0.23 11.66
CA GLN A 120 0.81 0.14 12.71
C GLN A 120 0.86 -1.26 13.33
N GLU A 121 -0.28 -1.91 13.51
CA GLU A 121 -0.36 -3.30 13.97
C GLU A 121 0.35 -4.25 13.00
N ILE A 122 0.10 -4.12 11.69
CA ILE A 122 0.77 -4.93 10.66
C ILE A 122 2.29 -4.72 10.66
N LEU A 123 2.73 -3.46 10.79
CA LEU A 123 4.16 -3.11 10.87
C LEU A 123 4.81 -3.70 12.12
N SER A 124 4.10 -3.70 13.25
CA SER A 124 4.58 -4.26 14.52
C SER A 124 4.58 -5.79 14.56
N GLY A 125 3.98 -6.45 13.57
CA GLY A 125 3.89 -7.91 13.50
C GLY A 125 2.84 -8.53 14.42
N LYS A 126 1.83 -7.75 14.80
CA LYS A 126 0.64 -8.26 15.50
C LYS A 126 -0.36 -8.89 14.53
#